data_AF-A0AAN0RKA3-F1
#
_entry.id   AF-A0AAN0RKA3-F1
#
_cell.length_a   1.000
_cell.length_b   1.000
_cell.length_c   1.000
_cell.angle_alpha   90.00
_cell.angle_beta   90.00
_cell.angle_gamma   90.00
#
_symmetry.space_group_name_H-M   'P 1'
#
loop_
_entity.id
_entity.type
_entity.pdbx_description
1 polymer ?
#
loop_
_entity_poly.entity_id
_entity_poly.type
_entity_poly.pdbx_seq_one_letter_code
_entity_poly.pdbx_strand_id
1 'polypeptide(L)' 'MFAYSEDGQHFLGFRTNAVGKMQIVYDYEGKMHRIYDVETPNVKTKVISTAITNAVKHRMVVPTLFATLSSQNISLKELV' A
#
# COMPACT_ATOMS: atom_id res chain seq x y z
N MET A 1 -1.03 -7.23 7.18
CA MET A 1 -0.94 -6.11 8.16
C MET A 1 -1.64 -4.91 7.56
N PHE A 2 -2.16 -4.02 8.41
CA PHE A 2 -2.73 -2.74 8.01
C PHE A 2 -2.31 -1.64 8.99
N ALA A 3 -2.51 -0.39 8.59
CA ALA A 3 -2.28 0.80 9.40
C ALA A 3 -3.28 1.90 9.00
N TYR A 4 -3.55 2.78 9.96
CA TYR A 4 -4.33 4.00 9.75
C TYR A 4 -3.42 5.22 9.91
N SER A 5 -3.78 6.33 9.26
CA SER A 5 -3.21 7.65 9.58
C SER A 5 -3.64 8.10 10.97
N GLU A 6 -2.95 9.12 11.51
CA GLU A 6 -3.23 9.63 12.86
C GLU A 6 -4.65 10.18 13.02
N ASP A 7 -5.19 10.79 11.95
CA ASP A 7 -6.57 11.27 11.89
C ASP A 7 -7.60 10.15 11.62
N GLY A 8 -7.13 8.92 11.41
CA GLY A 8 -7.96 7.74 11.12
C GLY A 8 -8.60 7.74 9.72
N GLN A 9 -8.38 8.76 8.89
CA GLN A 9 -9.08 8.91 7.61
C GLN A 9 -8.51 8.01 6.52
N HIS A 10 -7.19 7.80 6.54
CA HIS A 10 -6.50 6.97 5.58
C HIS A 10 -6.25 5.58 6.16
N PHE A 11 -6.64 4.57 5.39
CA PHE A 11 -6.29 3.19 5.62
C PHE A 11 -5.31 2.71 4.55
N LEU A 12 -4.29 1.97 4.98
CA LEU A 12 -3.45 1.17 4.10
C LEU A 12 -3.29 -0.24 4.67
N GLY A 13 -3.47 -1.25 3.84
CA GLY A 13 -3.21 -2.64 4.19
C GLY A 13 -2.67 -3.43 3.02
N PHE A 14 -2.23 -4.65 3.27
CA PHE A 14 -1.91 -5.58 2.19
C PHE A 14 -2.56 -6.94 2.42
N ARG A 15 -2.85 -7.62 1.31
CA ARG A 15 -3.38 -8.98 1.24
C ARG A 15 -2.73 -9.74 0.10
N THR A 16 -2.95 -11.05 0.09
CA THR A 16 -2.67 -11.88 -1.08
C THR A 16 -4.00 -12.23 -1.75
N ASN A 17 -4.10 -12.06 -3.07
CA ASN A 17 -5.31 -12.42 -3.80
C ASN A 17 -5.38 -13.94 -4.07
N ALA A 18 -6.46 -14.39 -4.70
CA ALA A 18 -6.71 -15.81 -4.95
C ALA A 18 -5.64 -16.50 -5.82
N VAL A 19 -4.93 -15.74 -6.67
CA VAL A 19 -3.85 -16.25 -7.53
C VAL A 19 -2.47 -16.13 -6.88
N GLY A 20 -2.40 -15.80 -5.58
CA GLY A 20 -1.13 -15.70 -4.84
C GLY A 20 -0.39 -14.37 -5.05
N LYS A 21 -0.97 -13.41 -5.76
CA LYS A 21 -0.34 -12.09 -6.00
C LYS A 21 -0.61 -11.15 -4.83
N MET A 22 0.42 -10.42 -4.41
CA MET A 22 0.31 -9.44 -3.34
C MET A 22 -0.38 -8.17 -3.82
N GLN A 23 -1.29 -7.66 -3.01
CA GLN A 23 -2.06 -6.45 -3.26
C GLN A 23 -1.96 -5.51 -2.06
N ILE A 24 -1.83 -4.22 -2.34
CA ILE A 24 -1.98 -3.15 -1.36
C ILE A 24 -3.37 -2.55 -1.53
N VAL A 25 -4.08 -2.37 -0.42
CA VAL A 25 -5.41 -1.79 -0.36
C VAL A 25 -5.29 -0.44 0.29
N TYR A 26 -5.80 0.58 -0.38
CA TYR A 26 -5.96 1.94 0.14
C TYR A 26 -7.43 2.27 0.24
N ASP A 27 -7.80 2.93 1.34
CA ASP A 27 -9.14 3.47 1.53
C ASP A 27 -9.05 4.84 2.21
N TYR A 28 -9.87 5.79 1.75
CA TYR A 28 -10.03 7.09 2.41
C TYR A 28 -11.49 7.26 2.84
N GLU A 29 -11.72 7.15 4.14
CA GLU A 29 -13.04 7.27 4.78
C GLU A 29 -14.16 6.44 4.11
N GLY A 30 -13.87 5.28 3.52
CA GLY A 30 -14.82 4.45 2.77
C GLY A 30 -15.28 5.05 1.43
N LYS A 31 -14.75 6.21 1.02
CA LYS A 31 -15.16 6.95 -0.19
C LYS A 31 -14.23 6.70 -1.36
N MET A 32 -12.98 6.36 -1.10
CA MET A 32 -11.94 6.21 -2.13
C MET A 32 -11.20 4.90 -1.95
N HIS A 33 -11.80 3.83 -2.43
CA HIS A 33 -11.22 2.51 -2.40
C HIS A 33 -10.33 2.29 -3.62
N ARG A 34 -9.06 1.95 -3.40
CA ARG A 34 -8.11 1.62 -4.47
C ARG A 34 -7.31 0.39 -4.10
N ILE A 35 -7.09 -0.47 -5.08
CA ILE A 35 -6.28 -1.67 -4.92
C ILE A 35 -5.12 -1.58 -5.88
N TYR A 36 -3.91 -1.85 -5.39
CA TYR A 36 -2.70 -1.87 -6.18
C TYR A 36 -2.10 -3.26 -6.15
N ASP A 37 -1.88 -3.83 -7.32
CA ASP A 37 -1.07 -5.03 -7.47
C ASP A 37 0.41 -4.67 -7.26
N VAL A 38 1.11 -5.47 -6.45
CA VAL A 38 2.58 -5.44 -6.41
C VAL A 38 3.06 -6.25 -7.61
N GLU A 39 3.64 -5.59 -8.62
CA GLU A 39 4.07 -6.26 -9.84
C GLU A 39 5.43 -6.94 -9.68
N THR A 40 6.27 -6.42 -8.79
CA THR A 40 7.58 -6.99 -8.50
C THR A 40 7.40 -8.33 -7.78
N PRO A 41 7.97 -9.44 -8.32
CA PRO A 41 7.86 -10.75 -7.68
C PRO A 41 8.74 -10.84 -6.41
N ASN A 42 8.40 -11.78 -5.53
CA ASN A 42 9.21 -12.15 -4.35
C ASN A 42 9.52 -11.01 -3.37
N VAL A 43 8.67 -9.98 -3.31
CA VAL A 43 8.82 -8.88 -2.36
C VAL A 43 8.55 -9.39 -0.93
N LYS A 44 9.49 -9.11 -0.03
CA LYS A 44 9.36 -9.48 1.39
C LYS A 44 8.24 -8.67 2.03
N THR A 45 7.35 -9.34 2.76
CA THR A 45 6.23 -8.70 3.49
C THR A 45 6.70 -7.57 4.41
N LYS A 46 7.87 -7.71 5.07
CA LYS A 46 8.46 -6.68 5.93
C LYS A 46 8.69 -5.35 5.19
N VAL A 47 9.07 -5.39 3.92
CA VAL A 47 9.28 -4.18 3.10
C VAL A 47 7.95 -3.46 2.89
N ILE A 48 6.91 -4.20 2.51
CA ILE A 48 5.56 -3.64 2.33
C ILE A 48 4.98 -3.11 3.64
N SER A 49 5.10 -3.85 4.73
CA SER A 49 4.68 -3.40 6.07
C SER A 49 5.34 -2.08 6.44
N THR A 50 6.66 -1.96 6.23
CA THR A 50 7.41 -0.74 6.54
C THR A 50 6.96 0.43 5.67
N ALA A 51 6.77 0.20 4.37
CA ALA A 51 6.29 1.23 3.45
C ALA A 51 4.88 1.72 3.81
N ILE A 52 3.98 0.82 4.18
CA ILE A 52 2.62 1.15 4.65
C ILE A 52 2.68 1.99 5.93
N THR A 53 3.39 1.54 6.95
CA THR A 53 3.51 2.26 8.23
C THR A 53 4.18 3.62 8.06
N ASN A 54 5.11 3.74 7.12
CA ASN A 54 5.70 5.03 6.78
C ASN A 54 4.67 5.93 6.10
N ALA A 55 4.03 5.44 5.03
CA ALA A 55 3.12 6.24 4.20
C ALA A 55 1.95 6.85 4.96
N VAL A 56 1.32 6.11 5.88
CA VAL A 56 0.16 6.62 6.65
C VAL A 56 0.50 7.78 7.59
N LYS A 57 1.78 8.01 7.89
CA LYS A 57 2.23 9.14 8.72
C LYS A 57 2.33 10.46 7.95
N HIS A 58 2.19 10.41 6.63
CA HIS A 58 2.31 11.60 5.77
C HIS A 58 0.95 11.99 5.22
N ARG A 59 0.73 13.30 5.06
CA ARG A 59 -0.49 13.84 4.43
C ARG A 59 -0.73 13.29 3.01
N MET A 60 0.33 13.10 2.25
CA MET A 60 0.26 12.51 0.91
C MET A 60 0.49 11.00 0.98
N VAL A 61 -0.47 10.26 1.54
CA VAL A 61 -0.34 8.82 1.82
C VAL A 61 0.02 8.00 0.58
N VAL A 62 -0.82 8.05 -0.46
CA VAL A 62 -0.60 7.26 -1.69
C VAL A 62 0.71 7.67 -2.41
N PRO A 63 0.99 8.96 -2.67
CA PRO A 63 2.27 9.35 -3.26
C PRO A 63 3.48 8.90 -2.44
N THR A 64 3.42 8.98 -1.10
CA THR A 64 4.51 8.53 -0.23
C THR A 64 4.71 7.03 -0.32
N LEU A 65 3.63 6.26 -0.41
CA LEU A 65 3.70 4.80 -0.62
C LEU A 65 4.42 4.47 -1.93
N PHE A 66 4.02 5.09 -3.05
CA PHE A 66 4.64 4.90 -4.35
C PHE A 66 6.13 5.30 -4.33
N ALA A 67 6.47 6.44 -3.73
CA ALA A 67 7.86 6.89 -3.61
C ALA A 67 8.71 5.91 -2.77
N THR A 68 8.18 5.45 -1.63
CA THR A 68 8.90 4.53 -0.73
C THR A 68 9.17 3.18 -1.41
N LEU A 69 8.20 2.64 -2.15
CA LEU A 69 8.35 1.36 -2.84
C LEU A 69 9.22 1.47 -4.10
N SER A 70 9.04 2.52 -4.91
CA SER A 70 9.86 2.74 -6.10
C SER A 70 11.34 2.95 -5.74
N SER A 71 11.66 3.60 -4.62
CA SER A 71 13.05 3.72 -4.12
C SER A 71 13.72 2.37 -3.82
N GLN A 72 12.92 1.31 -3.66
CA GLN A 72 13.36 -0.07 -3.44
C GLN A 72 13.18 -0.95 -4.68
N ASN A 73 12.96 -0.35 -5.85
CA ASN A 73 12.68 -1.03 -7.12
C ASN A 73 11.41 -1.90 -7.09
N ILE A 74 10.42 -1.51 -6.28
CA ILE A 74 9.12 -2.18 -6.20
C ILE A 74 8.08 -1.35 -6.93
N SER A 75 7.47 -1.92 -7.97
CA SER A 75 6.43 -1.28 -8.76
C SER A 75 5.03 -1.70 -8.31
N LEU A 76 4.12 -0.72 -8.35
CA LEU A 76 2.71 -0.89 -8.08
C LEU A 76 1.91 -0.58 -9.35
N LYS A 77 0.87 -1.37 -9.59
CA LYS A 77 -0.12 -1.11 -10.64
C LYS A 77 -1.50 -0.99 -10.02
N GLU A 78 -2.15 0.15 -10.22
CA GLU A 78 -3.53 0.36 -9.80
C GLU A 78 -4.47 -0.57 -10.60
N LEU A 79 -5.35 -1.24 -9.86
CA LEU A 79 -6.46 -2.00 -10.42
C LEU A 79 -7.68 -1.07 -10.49
N VAL A 80 -8.25 -0.97 -11.70
CA VAL A 80 -9.49 -0.24 -11.97
C VAL A 80 -10.69 -1.04 -11.48
#